data_AF-A0A7Y4UHG8-F1
#
_entry.id   AF-A0A7Y4UHG8-F1
#
_cell.length_a   1.000
_cell.length_b   1.000
_cell.length_c   1.000
_cell.angle_alpha   90.00
_cell.angle_beta   90.00
_cell.angle_gamma   90.00
#
_symmetry.space_group_name_H-M   'P 1'
#
loop_
_entity.id
_entity.type
_entity.pdbx_description
1 polymer ?
#
loop_
_entity_poly.entity_id
_entity_poly.type
_entity_poly.pdbx_seq_one_letter_code
_entity_poly.pdbx_strand_id
1 'polypeptide(L)'
;MTQQPVTKKLLVLDLDETLFFASEARLAQAEDFVVGDYFVYLRPQVKTFLLFCQTHFDVAVWTASTESYAAEMIARLFANSTTLRFVWGRKRCTYRYDAERQEQYWIKDLKKVRRLGYDLANVIAIDDTTRNWERTYGNVVAVKRFVGEADDDELRLLISYLDELRQVEDVRTIEKRHWRALSKC
;
A
#
# COMPACT_ATOMS: atom_id res chain seq x y z
N MET A 1 27.61 22.84 10.31
CA MET A 1 27.30 21.61 9.54
C MET A 1 25.88 21.76 9.02
N THR A 2 25.71 22.11 7.76
CA THR A 2 24.39 22.16 7.11
C THR A 2 23.90 20.72 6.94
N GLN A 3 22.86 20.34 7.68
CA GLN A 3 22.19 19.07 7.43
C GLN A 3 21.60 19.14 6.02
N GLN A 4 22.08 18.29 5.11
CA GLN A 4 21.39 18.08 3.84
C GLN A 4 19.99 17.55 4.15
N PRO A 5 18.94 18.04 3.49
CA PRO A 5 17.60 17.52 3.70
C PRO A 5 17.60 16.03 3.36
N VAL A 6 17.29 15.20 4.35
CA VAL A 6 17.10 13.76 4.16
C VAL A 6 15.99 13.57 3.13
N THR A 7 16.32 12.97 1.99
CA THR A 7 15.33 12.67 0.96
C THR A 7 14.37 11.62 1.50
N LYS A 8 13.07 11.93 1.45
CA LYS A 8 12.04 10.97 1.88
C LYS A 8 12.07 9.75 0.96
N LYS A 9 11.99 8.55 1.55
CA LYS A 9 11.76 7.32 0.78
C LYS A 9 10.37 7.38 0.12
N LEU A 10 10.22 6.71 -1.02
CA LEU A 10 8.92 6.56 -1.68
C LEU A 10 8.18 5.37 -1.07
N LEU A 11 6.98 5.62 -0.55
CA LEU A 11 6.04 4.61 -0.10
C LEU A 11 4.92 4.44 -1.14
N VAL A 12 4.85 3.25 -1.74
CA VAL A 12 3.83 2.87 -2.71
C VAL A 12 2.76 2.03 -2.01
N LEU A 13 1.57 2.58 -1.89
CA LEU A 13 0.44 1.96 -1.20
C LEU A 13 -0.49 1.27 -2.20
N ASP A 14 -0.81 0.01 -1.93
CA ASP A 14 -2.04 -0.60 -2.42
C ASP A 14 -3.27 -0.08 -1.66
N LEU A 15 -4.48 -0.38 -2.15
CA LEU A 15 -5.75 0.15 -1.64
C LEU A 15 -6.63 -0.95 -1.05
N ASP A 16 -7.24 -1.76 -1.92
CA ASP A 16 -8.19 -2.82 -1.59
C ASP A 16 -7.53 -3.90 -0.71
N GLU A 17 -8.22 -4.32 0.35
CA GLU A 17 -7.73 -5.23 1.40
C GLU A 17 -6.42 -4.83 2.11
N THR A 18 -5.87 -3.66 1.78
CA THR A 18 -4.69 -3.06 2.40
C THR A 18 -5.12 -1.95 3.37
N LEU A 19 -5.86 -0.94 2.87
CA LEU A 19 -6.32 0.24 3.63
C LEU A 19 -7.81 0.20 3.98
N PHE A 20 -8.59 -0.57 3.22
CA PHE A 20 -10.03 -0.75 3.42
C PHE A 20 -10.46 -2.07 2.77
N PHE A 21 -11.68 -2.49 3.06
CA PHE A 21 -12.36 -3.60 2.41
C PHE A 21 -13.63 -3.10 1.75
N ALA A 22 -13.86 -3.45 0.48
CA ALA A 22 -15.05 -3.11 -0.27
C ALA A 22 -15.81 -4.39 -0.65
N SER A 23 -17.09 -4.47 -0.31
CA SER A 23 -17.91 -5.67 -0.49
C SER A 23 -19.28 -5.32 -1.04
N GLU A 24 -19.79 -6.11 -1.99
CA GLU A 24 -21.19 -6.03 -2.43
C GLU A 24 -22.16 -6.53 -1.34
N ALA A 25 -21.68 -7.43 -0.46
CA ALA A 25 -22.43 -7.91 0.68
C ALA A 25 -22.13 -7.05 1.91
N ARG A 26 -23.18 -6.47 2.49
CA ARG A 26 -23.08 -5.71 3.73
C ARG A 26 -22.66 -6.62 4.89
N LEU A 27 -21.63 -6.21 5.62
CA LEU A 27 -21.21 -6.85 6.87
C LEU A 27 -22.17 -6.51 8.01
N ALA A 28 -22.00 -7.21 9.15
CA ALA A 28 -22.79 -6.94 10.36
C ALA A 28 -22.51 -5.55 10.95
N GLN A 29 -21.29 -5.04 10.78
CA GLN A 29 -20.93 -3.69 11.17
C GLN A 29 -21.38 -2.65 10.13
N ALA A 30 -21.58 -1.41 10.57
CA ALA A 30 -21.89 -0.31 9.66
C ALA A 30 -20.70 -0.02 8.73
N GLU A 31 -21.01 0.25 7.46
CA GLU A 31 -20.05 0.74 6.49
C GLU A 31 -19.63 2.19 6.79
N ASP A 32 -18.43 2.55 6.40
CA ASP A 32 -17.95 3.94 6.49
C ASP A 32 -18.53 4.80 5.37
N PHE A 33 -18.67 4.22 4.17
CA PHE A 33 -19.32 4.85 3.02
C PHE A 33 -19.64 3.81 1.94
N VAL A 34 -20.38 4.24 0.90
CA VAL A 34 -20.75 3.42 -0.26
C VAL A 34 -20.15 4.02 -1.53
N VAL A 35 -19.63 3.16 -2.41
CA VAL A 35 -19.11 3.51 -3.74
C VAL A 35 -19.67 2.54 -4.77
N GLY A 36 -20.50 3.04 -5.70
CA GLY A 36 -21.29 2.17 -6.58
C GLY A 36 -22.14 1.19 -5.77
N ASP A 37 -21.97 -0.10 -6.04
CA ASP A 37 -22.66 -1.19 -5.34
C ASP A 37 -21.87 -1.75 -4.14
N TYR A 38 -20.74 -1.12 -3.77
CA TYR A 38 -19.85 -1.62 -2.73
C TYR A 38 -20.03 -0.85 -1.40
N PHE A 39 -20.23 -1.60 -0.33
CA PHE A 39 -20.11 -1.14 1.06
C PHE A 39 -18.63 -1.14 1.45
N VAL A 40 -18.10 0.02 1.85
CA VAL A 40 -16.69 0.19 2.18
C VAL A 40 -16.49 0.26 3.68
N TYR A 41 -15.54 -0.54 4.16
CA TYR A 41 -15.12 -0.61 5.55
C TYR A 41 -13.66 -0.18 5.63
N LEU A 42 -13.38 0.90 6.34
CA LEU A 42 -12.03 1.38 6.54
C LEU A 42 -11.28 0.46 7.50
N ARG A 43 -10.03 0.15 7.17
CA ARG A 43 -9.18 -0.60 8.08
C ARG A 43 -8.95 0.21 9.36
N PRO A 44 -9.04 -0.41 10.55
CA PRO A 44 -8.76 0.30 11.80
C PRO A 44 -7.44 1.08 11.73
N GLN A 45 -7.48 2.33 12.20
CA GLN A 45 -6.34 3.27 12.22
C GLN A 45 -5.87 3.80 10.84
N VAL A 46 -6.62 3.59 9.76
CA VAL A 46 -6.22 4.09 8.41
C VAL A 46 -5.92 5.58 8.38
N LYS A 47 -6.68 6.42 9.09
CA LYS A 47 -6.44 7.88 9.13
C LYS A 47 -5.10 8.22 9.77
N THR A 48 -4.79 7.58 10.90
CA THR A 48 -3.51 7.75 11.62
C THR A 48 -2.35 7.25 10.77
N PHE A 49 -2.51 6.09 10.13
CA PHE A 49 -1.52 5.52 9.22
C PHE A 49 -1.24 6.44 8.03
N LEU A 50 -2.27 6.95 7.35
CA LEU A 50 -2.10 7.84 6.21
C LEU A 50 -1.43 9.16 6.60
N LEU A 51 -1.75 9.71 7.77
CA LEU A 51 -1.07 10.91 8.28
C LEU A 51 0.41 10.65 8.50
N PHE A 52 0.76 9.56 9.20
CA PHE A 52 2.16 9.15 9.41
C PHE A 52 2.90 8.99 8.07
N CYS A 53 2.30 8.28 7.12
CA CYS A 53 2.89 8.08 5.79
C CYS A 53 3.22 9.41 5.10
N GLN A 54 2.32 10.39 5.13
CA GLN A 54 2.52 11.68 4.49
C GLN A 54 3.57 12.54 5.21
N THR A 55 3.63 12.45 6.54
CA THR A 55 4.65 13.14 7.34
C THR A 55 6.05 12.64 7.02
N HIS A 56 6.23 11.33 6.86
CA HIS A 56 7.57 10.72 6.81
C HIS A 56 8.03 10.23 5.43
N PHE A 57 7.11 10.06 4.47
CA PHE A 57 7.41 9.51 3.15
C PHE A 57 6.91 10.40 2.01
N ASP A 58 7.49 10.20 0.83
CA ASP A 58 6.82 10.54 -0.41
C ASP A 58 5.79 9.43 -0.68
N VAL A 59 4.51 9.80 -0.80
CA VAL A 59 3.44 8.79 -0.91
C VAL A 59 2.96 8.69 -2.35
N ALA A 60 2.82 7.45 -2.83
CA ALA A 60 2.19 7.14 -4.11
C ALA A 60 1.22 5.97 -3.94
N VAL A 61 0.29 5.84 -4.89
CA VAL A 61 -0.68 4.75 -4.91
C VAL A 61 -0.51 3.92 -6.16
N TRP A 62 -0.53 2.60 -6.00
CA TRP A 62 -0.58 1.66 -7.11
C TRP A 62 -1.49 0.49 -6.78
N THR A 63 -2.69 0.47 -7.39
CA THR A 63 -3.70 -0.59 -7.22
C THR A 63 -3.88 -1.42 -8.50
N ALA A 64 -4.31 -2.68 -8.35
CA ALA A 64 -4.77 -3.52 -9.45
C ALA A 64 -6.23 -3.23 -9.87
N SER A 65 -6.92 -2.32 -9.18
CA SER A 65 -8.26 -1.82 -9.50
C SER A 65 -8.24 -0.81 -10.65
N THR A 66 -9.40 -0.52 -11.22
CA THR A 66 -9.52 0.41 -12.36
C THR A 66 -9.16 1.84 -11.96
N GLU A 67 -8.78 2.67 -12.92
CA GLU A 67 -8.38 4.06 -12.63
C GLU A 67 -9.54 4.89 -12.07
N SER A 68 -10.76 4.68 -12.55
CA SER A 68 -11.94 5.40 -12.07
C SER A 68 -12.26 5.06 -10.62
N TYR A 69 -12.23 3.77 -10.27
CA TYR A 69 -12.41 3.31 -8.90
C TYR A 69 -11.33 3.86 -7.97
N ALA A 70 -10.07 3.77 -8.40
CA ALA A 70 -8.95 4.30 -7.63
C ALA A 70 -9.13 5.81 -7.37
N ALA A 71 -9.49 6.60 -8.38
CA ALA A 71 -9.70 8.03 -8.23
C ALA A 71 -10.78 8.38 -7.20
N GLU A 72 -11.90 7.64 -7.18
CA GLU A 72 -12.96 7.82 -6.20
C GLU A 72 -12.49 7.49 -4.78
N MET A 73 -11.77 6.37 -4.59
CA MET A 73 -11.22 6.01 -3.29
C MET A 73 -10.18 7.01 -2.80
N ILE A 74 -9.33 7.54 -3.69
CA ILE A 74 -8.38 8.59 -3.33
C ILE A 74 -9.11 9.84 -2.84
N ALA A 75 -10.17 10.26 -3.51
CA ALA A 75 -10.94 11.44 -3.10
C ALA A 75 -11.55 11.28 -1.70
N ARG A 76 -11.92 10.05 -1.30
CA ARG A 76 -12.45 9.75 0.04
C ARG A 76 -11.37 9.66 1.11
N LEU A 77 -10.24 9.01 0.81
CA LEU A 77 -9.19 8.71 1.78
C LEU A 77 -8.18 9.85 1.99
N PHE A 78 -7.90 10.64 0.95
CA PHE A 78 -6.84 11.66 0.94
C PHE A 78 -7.39 13.10 0.83
N ALA A 79 -8.66 13.31 1.18
CA ALA A 79 -9.39 14.58 0.98
C ALA A 79 -8.71 15.83 1.57
N ASN A 80 -7.82 15.70 2.55
CA ASN A 80 -7.30 16.80 3.37
C ASN A 80 -5.78 17.00 3.25
N SER A 81 -5.26 17.28 2.05
CA SER A 81 -3.84 17.62 1.78
C SER A 81 -2.89 16.44 1.58
N THR A 82 -2.96 15.83 0.39
CA THR A 82 -1.86 14.97 -0.07
C THR A 82 -1.48 15.28 -1.51
N THR A 83 -0.23 15.69 -1.71
CA THR A 83 0.40 15.60 -3.03
C THR A 83 0.93 14.18 -3.19
N LEU A 84 0.07 13.29 -3.70
CA LEU A 84 0.52 11.96 -4.12
C LEU A 84 1.50 12.12 -5.30
N ARG A 85 2.66 11.45 -5.23
CA ARG A 85 3.66 11.49 -6.31
C ARG A 85 3.12 10.91 -7.62
N PHE A 86 2.28 9.88 -7.51
CA PHE A 86 1.46 9.36 -8.58
C PHE A 86 0.31 8.51 -8.04
N VAL A 87 -0.72 8.31 -8.87
CA VAL A 87 -1.80 7.34 -8.66
C VAL A 87 -1.87 6.46 -9.89
N TRP A 88 -1.61 5.16 -9.73
CA TRP A 88 -1.61 4.18 -10.81
C TRP A 88 -2.67 3.09 -10.56
N GLY A 89 -3.57 2.93 -11.52
CA GLY A 89 -4.51 1.81 -11.56
C GLY A 89 -4.00 0.63 -12.40
N ARG A 90 -4.91 -0.30 -12.69
CA ARG A 90 -4.67 -1.54 -13.44
C ARG A 90 -3.96 -1.35 -14.78
N LYS A 91 -4.23 -0.29 -15.55
CA LYS A 91 -3.55 -0.03 -16.85
C LYS A 91 -2.05 0.15 -16.69
N ARG A 92 -1.58 0.53 -15.49
CA ARG A 92 -0.16 0.62 -15.15
C ARG A 92 0.40 -0.67 -14.58
N CYS A 93 -0.40 -1.71 -14.35
CA CYS A 93 0.09 -3.06 -14.07
C CYS A 93 0.53 -3.77 -15.36
N THR A 94 1.10 -4.96 -15.21
CA THR A 94 1.47 -5.86 -16.32
C THR A 94 0.63 -7.12 -16.22
N TYR A 95 -0.23 -7.35 -17.20
CA TYR A 95 -1.10 -8.52 -17.29
C TYR A 95 -0.29 -9.82 -17.32
N ARG A 96 -0.76 -10.83 -16.59
CA ARG A 96 -0.30 -12.20 -16.70
C ARG A 96 -1.47 -13.18 -16.58
N TYR A 97 -1.23 -14.36 -17.11
CA TYR A 97 -2.12 -15.50 -17.03
C TYR A 97 -1.32 -16.71 -16.57
N ASP A 98 -1.84 -17.40 -15.56
CA ASP A 98 -1.34 -18.65 -15.03
C ASP A 98 -2.21 -19.78 -15.59
N ALA A 99 -1.63 -20.58 -16.49
CA ALA A 99 -2.34 -21.66 -17.16
C ALA A 99 -2.61 -22.85 -16.24
N GLU A 100 -1.84 -23.05 -15.17
CA GLU A 100 -2.09 -24.16 -14.24
C GLU A 100 -3.28 -23.85 -13.33
N ARG A 101 -3.37 -22.61 -12.85
CA ARG A 101 -4.47 -22.15 -12.00
C ARG A 101 -5.67 -21.63 -12.77
N GLN A 102 -5.53 -21.45 -14.09
CA GLN A 102 -6.53 -20.80 -14.94
C GLN A 102 -6.87 -19.38 -14.44
N GLU A 103 -5.87 -18.66 -13.93
CA GLU A 103 -6.04 -17.37 -13.25
C GLU A 103 -5.35 -16.24 -14.00
N GLN A 104 -6.03 -15.10 -14.08
CA GLN A 104 -5.43 -13.84 -14.51
C GLN A 104 -4.93 -13.07 -13.29
N TYR A 105 -3.76 -12.44 -13.40
CA TYR A 105 -3.22 -11.60 -12.33
C TYR A 105 -2.42 -10.42 -12.89
N TRP A 106 -2.10 -9.47 -12.02
CA TRP A 106 -1.53 -8.17 -12.38
C TRP A 106 -0.23 -7.92 -11.65
N ILE A 107 0.85 -7.66 -12.38
CA ILE A 107 2.16 -7.37 -11.79
C ILE A 107 2.39 -5.85 -11.70
N LYS A 108 2.79 -5.39 -10.52
CA LYS A 108 3.28 -4.03 -10.22
C LYS A 108 4.80 -3.98 -10.38
N ASP A 109 5.26 -3.84 -11.62
CA ASP A 109 6.69 -3.88 -11.96
C ASP A 109 7.43 -2.56 -11.63
N LEU A 110 8.20 -2.53 -10.54
CA LEU A 110 8.96 -1.36 -10.09
C LEU A 110 9.97 -0.81 -11.11
N LYS A 111 10.26 -1.50 -12.22
CA LYS A 111 10.98 -0.87 -13.35
C LYS A 111 10.26 0.41 -13.81
N LYS A 112 8.93 0.49 -13.69
CA LYS A 112 8.15 1.69 -14.03
C LYS A 112 8.43 2.84 -13.06
N VAL A 113 8.60 2.55 -11.77
CA VAL A 113 8.95 3.53 -10.73
C VAL A 113 10.40 3.99 -10.90
N ARG A 114 11.32 3.06 -11.17
CA ARG A 114 12.73 3.39 -11.47
C ARG A 114 12.89 4.33 -12.67
N ARG A 115 12.06 4.17 -13.71
CA ARG A 115 12.05 5.08 -14.88
C ARG A 115 11.60 6.51 -14.54
N LEU A 116 10.92 6.73 -13.42
CA LEU A 116 10.62 8.07 -12.91
C LEU A 116 11.79 8.69 -12.13
N GLY A 117 12.91 7.98 -11.98
CA GLY A 117 14.11 8.46 -11.28
C GLY A 117 14.24 8.01 -9.82
N TYR A 118 13.31 7.21 -9.30
CA TYR A 118 13.43 6.66 -7.94
C TYR A 118 14.45 5.54 -7.87
N ASP A 119 15.34 5.62 -6.89
CA ASP A 119 16.23 4.52 -6.51
C ASP A 119 15.44 3.46 -5.72
N LEU A 120 15.51 2.19 -6.15
CA LEU A 120 14.82 1.09 -5.50
C LEU A 120 15.37 0.77 -4.10
N ALA A 121 16.57 1.24 -3.73
CA ALA A 121 17.01 1.21 -2.33
C ALA A 121 16.12 2.05 -1.39
N ASN A 122 15.35 2.98 -1.97
CA ASN A 122 14.51 3.95 -1.28
C ASN A 122 13.02 3.82 -1.63
N VAL A 123 12.59 2.68 -2.20
CA VAL A 123 11.18 2.41 -2.52
C VAL A 123 10.64 1.30 -1.63
N ILE A 124 9.55 1.56 -0.92
CA ILE A 124 8.83 0.57 -0.11
C ILE A 124 7.43 0.41 -0.71
N ALA A 125 7.00 -0.83 -0.92
CA ALA A 125 5.66 -1.17 -1.39
C ALA A 125 4.88 -1.90 -0.29
N ILE A 126 3.61 -1.51 -0.08
CA ILE A 126 2.71 -2.14 0.88
C ILE A 126 1.54 -2.75 0.11
N ASP A 127 1.28 -4.04 0.32
CA ASP A 127 0.28 -4.80 -0.43
C ASP A 127 -0.08 -6.10 0.32
N ASP A 128 -1.34 -6.52 0.28
CA ASP A 128 -1.76 -7.82 0.82
C ASP A 128 -1.38 -8.98 -0.12
N THR A 129 -1.29 -8.70 -1.43
CA THR A 129 -1.14 -9.67 -2.49
C THR A 129 0.30 -9.69 -3.00
N THR A 130 1.16 -10.48 -2.36
CA THR A 130 2.59 -10.60 -2.70
C THR A 130 2.85 -10.98 -4.16
N ARG A 131 1.94 -11.74 -4.79
CA ARG A 131 2.02 -12.13 -6.21
C ARG A 131 2.07 -10.92 -7.15
N ASN A 132 1.45 -9.79 -6.78
CA ASN A 132 1.52 -8.55 -7.56
C ASN A 132 2.96 -8.05 -7.70
N TRP A 133 3.86 -8.47 -6.81
CA TRP A 133 5.24 -7.99 -6.73
C TRP A 133 6.27 -9.07 -7.02
N GLU A 134 5.91 -10.10 -7.78
CA GLU A 134 6.74 -11.30 -7.98
C GLU A 134 8.15 -11.05 -8.54
N ARG A 135 8.42 -9.84 -9.04
CA ARG A 135 9.71 -9.42 -9.60
C ARG A 135 10.58 -8.63 -8.63
N THR A 136 10.04 -8.18 -7.50
CA THR A 136 10.68 -7.20 -6.62
C THR A 136 10.30 -7.39 -5.14
N TYR A 137 10.30 -8.64 -4.66
CA TYR A 137 9.96 -8.96 -3.26
C TYR A 137 10.77 -8.18 -2.21
N GLY A 138 12.03 -7.85 -2.49
CA GLY A 138 12.88 -7.10 -1.55
C GLY A 138 12.33 -5.72 -1.17
N ASN A 139 11.46 -5.13 -2.00
CA ASN A 139 10.86 -3.82 -1.75
C ASN A 139 9.52 -3.90 -1.00
N VAL A 140 8.98 -5.10 -0.75
CA VAL A 140 7.57 -5.27 -0.37
C VAL A 140 7.43 -5.62 1.11
N VAL A 141 6.61 -4.86 1.83
CA VAL A 141 6.07 -5.26 3.12
C VAL A 141 4.70 -5.87 2.88
N ALA A 142 4.61 -7.19 3.02
CA ALA A 142 3.36 -7.93 2.84
C ALA A 142 2.47 -7.76 4.08
N VAL A 143 1.31 -7.13 3.90
CA VAL A 143 0.34 -6.94 4.99
C VAL A 143 -0.68 -8.08 5.02
N LYS A 144 -1.37 -8.21 6.16
CA LYS A 144 -2.47 -9.14 6.33
C LYS A 144 -3.62 -8.59 5.50
N ARG A 145 -4.24 -9.44 4.68
CA ARG A 145 -5.48 -9.13 3.97
C ARG A 145 -6.54 -8.68 4.97
N PHE A 146 -7.14 -7.52 4.75
CA PHE A 146 -8.22 -6.97 5.56
C PHE A 146 -9.57 -7.25 4.89
N VAL A 147 -10.50 -7.84 5.65
CA VAL A 147 -11.85 -8.19 5.17
C VAL A 147 -12.95 -7.66 6.10
N GLY A 148 -12.64 -6.61 6.86
CA GLY A 148 -13.60 -5.91 7.72
C GLY A 148 -13.46 -6.20 9.22
N GLU A 149 -12.41 -6.88 9.67
CA GLU A 149 -12.25 -7.23 11.10
C GLU A 149 -12.05 -5.98 11.98
N ALA A 150 -12.96 -5.73 12.92
CA ALA A 150 -12.92 -4.54 13.77
C ALA A 150 -11.74 -4.52 14.76
N ASP A 151 -11.17 -5.69 15.09
CA ASP A 151 -10.04 -5.87 15.99
C ASP A 151 -8.68 -5.92 15.25
N ASP A 152 -8.64 -5.68 13.94
CA ASP A 152 -7.41 -5.60 13.17
C ASP A 152 -6.48 -4.49 13.70
N ASP A 153 -5.22 -4.83 13.95
CA ASP A 153 -4.19 -3.90 14.44
C ASP A 153 -3.02 -3.74 13.46
N GLU A 154 -3.17 -4.20 12.22
CA GLU A 154 -2.09 -4.32 11.26
C GLU A 154 -1.48 -2.96 10.91
N LEU A 155 -2.31 -1.94 10.67
CA LEU A 155 -1.82 -0.60 10.33
C LEU A 155 -1.06 0.05 11.48
N ARG A 156 -1.42 -0.26 12.73
CA ARG A 156 -0.68 0.19 13.93
C ARG A 156 0.72 -0.41 13.96
N LEU A 157 0.81 -1.72 13.78
CA LEU A 157 2.08 -2.43 13.73
C LEU A 157 2.93 -1.90 12.56
N LEU A 158 2.28 -1.63 11.42
CA LEU A 158 2.96 -1.16 10.22
C LEU A 158 3.57 0.23 10.41
N ILE A 159 2.92 1.14 11.16
CA ILE A 159 3.50 2.44 11.54
C ILE A 159 4.85 2.23 12.23
N SER A 160 4.90 1.40 13.27
CA SER A 160 6.14 1.13 14.01
C SER A 160 7.22 0.57 13.09
N TYR A 161 6.87 -0.41 12.25
CA TYR A 161 7.83 -1.02 11.34
C TYR A 161 8.37 -0.04 10.28
N LEU A 162 7.50 0.82 9.74
CA LEU A 162 7.91 1.82 8.76
C LEU A 162 8.80 2.92 9.37
N ASP A 163 8.63 3.24 10.65
CA ASP A 163 9.48 4.19 11.36
C ASP A 163 10.93 3.69 11.49
N GLU A 164 11.11 2.37 11.64
CA GLU A 164 12.43 1.73 11.57
C GLU A 164 12.94 1.67 10.12
N LEU A 165 12.11 1.20 9.19
CA LEU A 165 12.52 0.92 7.81
C LEU A 165 12.93 2.20 7.04
N ARG A 166 12.38 3.37 7.41
CA ARG A 166 12.78 4.64 6.80
C ARG A 166 14.22 5.07 7.12
N GLN A 167 14.83 4.51 8.17
CA GLN A 167 16.21 4.81 8.57
C GLN A 167 17.24 3.94 7.85
N VAL A 168 16.82 2.83 7.26
CA VAL A 168 17.72 1.89 6.57
C VAL A 168 18.21 2.50 5.27
N GLU A 169 19.49 2.36 4.95
CA GLU A 169 20.07 2.87 3.69
C GLU A 169 19.42 2.21 2.47
N ASP A 170 19.47 0.88 2.39
CA ASP A 170 18.81 0.09 1.34
C ASP A 170 17.77 -0.84 1.94
N VAL A 171 16.49 -0.51 1.73
CA VAL A 171 15.38 -1.28 2.29
C VAL A 171 15.37 -2.73 1.80
N ARG A 172 15.97 -3.04 0.65
CA ARG A 172 15.98 -4.39 0.04
C ARG A 172 16.87 -5.37 0.79
N THR A 173 17.74 -4.89 1.66
CA THR A 173 18.62 -5.71 2.51
C THR A 173 17.90 -6.27 3.74
N ILE A 174 16.71 -5.76 4.04
CA ILE A 174 15.92 -6.15 5.21
C ILE A 174 14.98 -7.32 4.89
N GLU A 175 15.03 -8.37 5.70
CA GLU A 175 14.05 -9.47 5.68
C GLU A 175 12.71 -8.98 6.26
N LYS A 176 11.65 -9.08 5.46
CA LYS A 176 10.34 -8.50 5.79
C LYS A 176 9.30 -9.53 6.20
N ARG A 177 9.48 -10.84 5.97
CA ARG A 177 8.41 -11.84 6.19
C ARG A 177 7.88 -11.90 7.63
N HIS A 178 8.69 -11.52 8.62
CA HIS A 178 8.34 -11.56 10.04
C HIS A 178 8.23 -10.17 10.69
N TRP A 179 8.00 -9.12 9.88
CA TRP A 179 8.00 -7.73 10.34
C TRP A 179 7.05 -7.47 11.54
N ARG A 180 5.89 -8.14 11.59
CA ARG A 180 4.92 -8.01 12.70
C ARG A 180 5.49 -8.42 14.07
N ALA A 181 6.46 -9.34 14.11
CA ALA A 181 7.08 -9.77 15.36
C ALA A 181 8.04 -8.70 15.92
N LEU A 182 8.62 -7.88 15.04
CA LEU A 182 9.51 -6.78 15.40
C LEU A 182 8.71 -5.59 15.96
N SER A 183 7.47 -5.41 15.49
CA SER A 183 6.59 -4.29 15.86
C SER A 183 5.81 -4.48 17.17
N LYS A 184 6.07 -5.55 17.92
CA LYS A 184 5.41 -5.85 19.22
C LYS A 184 6.21 -5.38 20.45
N CYS A 185 7.38 -4.77 20.24
CA CYS A 185 8.22 -4.20 21.30
C CYS A 185 7.84 -2.75 21.62
#